data_AF-A0A8B8BNU1-F1
#
_entry.id   AF-A0A8B8BNU1-F1
#
_cell.length_a   1.000
_cell.length_b   1.000
_cell.length_c   1.000
_cell.angle_alpha   90.00
_cell.angle_beta   90.00
_cell.angle_gamma   90.00
#
_symmetry.space_group_name_H-M   'P 1'
#
loop_
_entity.id
_entity.type
_entity.pdbx_description
1 polymer ?
#
loop_
_entity_poly.entity_id
_entity_poly.type
_entity_poly.pdbx_seq_one_letter_code
_entity_poly.pdbx_strand_id
1 'polypeptide(L)'
;MNGDSFFKQLKQLCRVVEQGLQGATQEMENNQSKRSPAGAIKRLVDLKADIQDMQDQGTQLLQRLSLEGKAFDQILRISQQYIEIHQQRVQTIEEHWTKYGYQKPEIKPPEEKEPVEVKDNQPNGDQNIADSVNATPDKKWLPL
;
A
#
# COMPACT_ATOMS: atom_id res chain seq x y z
N MET A 1 -2.20 2.39 -1.97
CA MET A 1 -3.06 2.00 -0.82
C MET A 1 -4.50 2.38 -1.15
N ASN A 2 -5.41 1.41 -1.22
CA ASN A 2 -6.83 1.62 -1.60
C ASN A 2 -7.68 1.99 -0.37
N GLY A 3 -7.32 3.06 0.36
CA GLY A 3 -8.10 3.55 1.51
C GLY A 3 -9.55 3.89 1.15
N ASP A 4 -9.77 4.37 -0.08
CA ASP A 4 -11.10 4.65 -0.65
C ASP A 4 -11.97 3.41 -0.80
N SER A 5 -11.39 2.21 -0.93
CA SER A 5 -12.14 0.97 -1.06
C SER A 5 -12.78 0.56 0.27
N PHE A 6 -12.08 0.76 1.39
CA PHE A 6 -12.56 0.38 2.70
C PHE A 6 -13.74 1.24 3.16
N PHE A 7 -13.65 2.56 3.04
CA PHE A 7 -14.76 3.44 3.42
C PHE A 7 -16.00 3.24 2.56
N LYS A 8 -15.84 2.85 1.28
CA LYS A 8 -16.95 2.45 0.43
C LYS A 8 -17.62 1.16 0.92
N GLN A 9 -16.82 0.15 1.29
CA GLN A 9 -17.34 -1.10 1.87
C GLN A 9 -18.04 -0.87 3.22
N LEU A 10 -17.48 -0.03 4.09
CA LEU A 10 -18.09 0.31 5.38
C LEU A 10 -19.42 1.06 5.21
N LYS A 11 -19.48 2.04 4.30
CA LYS A 11 -20.74 2.75 3.98
C LYS A 11 -21.80 1.81 3.41
N GLN A 12 -21.38 0.83 2.61
CA GLN A 12 -22.30 -0.17 2.06
C GLN A 12 -22.86 -1.08 3.16
N LEU A 13 -22.05 -1.50 4.13
CA LEU A 13 -22.51 -2.26 5.30
C LEU A 13 -23.55 -1.49 6.09
N CYS A 14 -23.26 -0.23 6.45
CA CYS A 14 -24.21 0.60 7.19
C CYS A 14 -25.56 0.68 6.47
N ARG A 15 -25.55 0.87 5.14
CA ARG A 15 -26.79 0.86 4.34
C ARG A 15 -27.51 -0.48 4.35
N VAL A 16 -26.80 -1.60 4.19
CA VAL A 16 -27.41 -2.93 4.16
C VAL A 16 -28.06 -3.26 5.50
N VAL A 17 -27.38 -2.94 6.61
CA VAL A 17 -27.92 -3.13 7.97
C VAL A 17 -29.15 -2.25 8.21
N GLU A 18 -29.07 -0.96 7.84
CA GLU A 18 -30.20 -0.03 7.97
C GLU A 18 -31.42 -0.47 7.14
N GLN A 19 -31.20 -0.87 5.88
CA GLN A 19 -32.26 -1.34 5.00
C GLN A 19 -32.86 -2.68 5.46
N GLY A 20 -32.02 -3.62 5.92
CA GLY A 20 -32.47 -4.90 6.48
C GLY A 20 -33.31 -4.71 7.74
N LEU A 21 -32.91 -3.80 8.62
CA LEU A 21 -33.63 -3.48 9.85
C LEU A 21 -34.97 -2.80 9.56
N GLN A 22 -35.01 -1.87 8.61
CA GLN A 22 -36.24 -1.22 8.17
C GLN A 22 -37.19 -2.24 7.53
N GLY A 23 -36.70 -3.10 6.64
CA GLY A 23 -37.50 -4.15 5.99
C GLY A 23 -38.06 -5.17 6.98
N ALA A 24 -37.28 -5.60 7.97
CA ALA A 24 -37.75 -6.51 9.02
C ALA A 24 -38.83 -5.87 9.90
N THR A 25 -38.69 -4.58 10.22
CA THR A 25 -39.67 -3.82 11.01
C THR A 25 -40.98 -3.65 10.24
N GLN A 26 -40.89 -3.33 8.95
CA GLN A 26 -42.04 -3.12 8.07
C GLN A 26 -42.78 -4.43 7.78
N GLU A 27 -42.06 -5.55 7.63
CA GLU A 27 -42.69 -6.87 7.51
C GLU A 27 -43.31 -7.36 8.82
N MET A 28 -42.77 -6.97 9.99
CA MET A 28 -43.39 -7.28 11.28
C MET A 28 -44.73 -6.56 11.47
N GLU A 29 -44.84 -5.30 11.02
CA GLU A 29 -46.12 -4.56 10.98
C GLU A 29 -47.10 -5.16 9.95
N ASN A 30 -46.63 -5.57 8.77
CA ASN A 30 -47.50 -6.06 7.69
C ASN A 30 -47.99 -7.52 7.92
N ASN A 31 -47.22 -8.35 8.64
CA ASN A 31 -47.55 -9.75 8.89
C ASN A 31 -48.50 -9.99 10.07
N GLN A 32 -48.88 -8.97 10.85
CA GLN A 32 -50.00 -9.09 11.80
C GLN A 32 -51.32 -9.46 11.09
N SER A 33 -51.42 -9.31 9.76
CA SER A 33 -52.67 -9.49 9.02
C SER A 33 -52.78 -10.72 8.10
N LYS A 34 -51.74 -11.56 7.86
CA LYS A 34 -51.79 -12.92 7.21
C LYS A 34 -50.46 -13.26 6.48
N ARG A 35 -49.45 -13.84 7.17
CA ARG A 35 -48.49 -14.82 6.57
C ARG A 35 -47.51 -15.36 7.62
N SER A 36 -47.08 -16.61 7.42
CA SER A 36 -46.19 -17.35 8.34
C SER A 36 -44.81 -16.67 8.50
N PRO A 37 -44.27 -16.55 9.73
CA PRO A 37 -43.06 -15.79 10.05
C PRO A 37 -41.74 -16.37 9.50
N ALA A 38 -41.77 -17.56 8.88
CA ALA A 38 -40.58 -18.27 8.41
C ALA A 38 -39.72 -17.47 7.41
N GLY A 39 -40.34 -16.67 6.54
CA GLY A 39 -39.63 -15.85 5.55
C GLY A 39 -38.87 -14.67 6.16
N ALA A 40 -39.43 -14.06 7.20
CA ALA A 40 -38.77 -13.00 7.97
C ALA A 40 -37.59 -13.58 8.79
N ILE A 41 -37.80 -14.73 9.42
CA ILE A 41 -36.75 -15.43 10.19
C ILE A 41 -35.56 -15.79 9.30
N LYS A 42 -35.79 -16.35 8.10
CA LYS A 42 -34.71 -16.69 7.16
C LYS A 42 -33.87 -15.45 6.79
N ARG A 43 -34.52 -14.33 6.47
CA ARG A 43 -33.82 -13.08 6.11
C ARG A 43 -33.02 -12.51 7.28
N LEU A 44 -33.50 -12.64 8.52
CA LEU A 44 -32.75 -12.25 9.71
C LEU A 44 -31.51 -13.13 9.93
N VAL A 45 -31.61 -14.44 9.65
CA VAL A 45 -30.46 -15.36 9.74
C VAL A 45 -29.43 -15.06 8.66
N ASP A 46 -29.87 -14.85 7.42
CA ASP A 46 -28.99 -14.49 6.30
C ASP A 46 -28.27 -13.15 6.61
N LEU A 47 -29.00 -12.13 7.08
CA LEU A 47 -28.43 -10.85 7.48
C LEU A 47 -27.42 -11.00 8.64
N LYS A 48 -27.69 -11.87 9.61
CA LYS A 48 -26.75 -12.15 10.70
C LYS A 48 -25.45 -12.76 10.18
N ALA A 49 -25.53 -13.67 9.20
CA ALA A 49 -24.35 -14.27 8.59
C ALA A 49 -23.52 -13.22 7.83
N ASP A 50 -24.18 -12.35 7.06
CA ASP A 50 -23.53 -11.27 6.33
C ASP A 50 -22.84 -10.28 7.28
N ILE A 51 -23.50 -9.89 8.38
CA ILE A 51 -22.90 -9.01 9.41
C ILE A 51 -21.66 -9.66 10.01
N GLN A 52 -21.72 -10.97 10.32
CA GLN A 52 -20.59 -11.69 10.89
C GLN A 52 -19.40 -11.75 9.91
N ASP A 53 -19.64 -12.10 8.64
CA ASP A 53 -18.60 -12.13 7.62
C ASP A 53 -17.93 -10.76 7.44
N MET A 54 -18.74 -9.69 7.40
CA MET A 54 -18.21 -8.33 7.31
C MET A 54 -17.40 -7.92 8.54
N GLN A 55 -17.80 -8.35 9.74
CA GLN A 55 -17.04 -8.11 10.97
C GLN A 55 -15.68 -8.83 10.93
N ASP A 56 -15.63 -10.06 10.42
CA ASP A 56 -14.40 -10.84 10.29
C ASP A 56 -13.45 -10.19 9.26
N GLN A 57 -13.98 -9.78 8.10
CA GLN A 57 -13.22 -9.03 7.09
C GLN A 57 -12.67 -7.71 7.64
N GLY A 58 -13.50 -6.96 8.38
CA GLY A 58 -13.09 -5.71 9.03
C GLY A 58 -11.96 -5.93 10.04
N THR A 59 -12.02 -7.01 10.82
CA THR A 59 -10.98 -7.38 11.79
C THR A 59 -9.65 -7.70 11.09
N GLN A 60 -9.69 -8.48 10.01
CA GLN A 60 -8.49 -8.82 9.24
C GLN A 60 -7.84 -7.57 8.62
N LEU A 61 -8.64 -6.64 8.10
CA LEU A 61 -8.11 -5.40 7.55
C LEU A 61 -7.44 -4.55 8.63
N LEU A 62 -8.07 -4.40 9.81
CA LEU A 62 -7.49 -3.66 10.93
C LEU A 62 -6.15 -4.25 11.37
N GLN A 63 -6.03 -5.58 11.41
CA GLN A 63 -4.77 -6.26 11.71
C GLN A 63 -3.69 -5.95 10.66
N ARG A 64 -4.04 -6.01 9.36
CA ARG A 64 -3.11 -5.67 8.29
C ARG A 64 -2.63 -4.22 8.38
N LEU A 65 -3.54 -3.27 8.56
CA LEU A 65 -3.21 -1.85 8.73
C LEU A 65 -2.32 -1.61 9.95
N SER A 66 -2.55 -2.35 11.04
CA SER A 66 -1.70 -2.29 12.23
C SER A 66 -0.26 -2.77 11.94
N LEU A 67 -0.10 -3.85 11.17
CA LEU A 67 1.21 -4.35 10.76
C LEU A 67 1.93 -3.38 9.81
N GLU A 68 1.21 -2.81 8.84
CA GLU A 68 1.74 -1.79 7.93
C GLU A 68 2.19 -0.53 8.69
N GLY A 69 1.40 -0.07 9.67
CA GLY A 69 1.77 1.05 10.52
C GLY A 69 3.06 0.80 11.32
N LYS A 70 3.20 -0.40 11.92
CA LYS A 70 4.44 -0.79 12.62
C LYS A 70 5.65 -0.83 11.69
N ALA A 71 5.48 -1.33 10.46
CA ALA A 71 6.55 -1.35 9.46
C ALA A 71 6.95 0.09 9.06
N PHE A 72 5.98 0.98 8.87
CA PHE A 72 6.23 2.39 8.60
C PHE A 72 7.01 3.06 9.74
N ASP A 73 6.59 2.84 11.00
CA ASP A 73 7.28 3.37 12.17
C ASP A 73 8.73 2.89 12.26
N GLN A 74 8.98 1.62 11.91
CA GLN A 74 10.33 1.04 11.88
C GLN A 74 11.19 1.70 10.79
N ILE A 75 10.65 1.89 9.58
CA ILE A 75 11.34 2.58 8.49
C ILE A 75 11.67 4.02 8.90
N LEU A 76 10.70 4.75 9.45
CA LEU A 76 10.88 6.12 9.91
C LEU A 76 12.02 6.22 10.94
N ARG A 77 12.04 5.32 11.92
CA ARG A 77 13.09 5.27 12.94
C ARG A 77 14.48 5.04 12.32
N ILE A 78 14.61 4.06 11.42
CA ILE A 78 15.90 3.76 10.76
C ILE A 78 16.35 4.95 9.91
N SER A 79 15.43 5.59 9.18
CA SER A 79 15.73 6.78 8.39
C SER A 79 16.23 7.94 9.25
N GLN A 80 15.62 8.18 10.42
CA GLN A 80 16.09 9.20 11.37
C GLN A 80 17.51 8.91 11.88
N GLN A 81 17.79 7.66 12.27
CA GLN A 81 19.14 7.25 12.68
C GLN A 81 20.16 7.45 11.55
N TYR A 82 19.78 7.12 10.32
CA TYR A 82 20.65 7.28 9.16
C TYR A 82 20.98 8.75 8.87
N ILE A 83 19.98 9.64 9.00
CA ILE A 83 20.18 11.10 8.88
C ILE A 83 21.15 11.60 9.95
N GLU A 84 20.96 11.19 11.20
CA GLU A 84 21.83 11.59 12.31
C GLU A 84 23.28 11.15 12.10
N ILE A 85 23.50 9.89 11.67
CA ILE A 85 24.83 9.37 11.36
C ILE A 85 25.48 10.18 10.23
N HIS A 86 24.74 10.53 9.19
CA HIS A 86 25.27 11.34 8.10
C HIS A 86 25.60 12.77 8.53
N GLN A 87 24.77 13.39 9.36
CA GLN A 87 25.07 14.69 9.95
C GLN A 87 26.37 14.67 10.75
N GLN A 88 26.55 13.65 11.61
CA GLN A 88 27.78 13.48 12.38
C GLN A 88 29.02 13.30 11.47
N ARG A 89 28.89 12.52 10.38
CA ARG A 89 29.97 12.32 9.41
C ARG A 89 30.33 13.60 8.68
N VAL A 90 29.33 14.35 8.20
CA VAL A 90 29.54 15.66 7.56
C VAL A 90 30.26 16.60 8.52
N GLN A 91 29.79 16.70 9.77
CA GLN A 91 30.44 17.52 10.79
C GLN A 91 31.91 17.10 11.02
N THR A 92 32.18 15.80 11.12
CA THR A 92 33.55 15.26 11.30
C THR A 92 34.46 15.65 10.13
N ILE A 93 33.94 15.60 8.90
CA ILE A 93 34.67 16.01 7.69
C ILE A 93 34.95 17.52 7.73
N GLU A 94 33.97 18.33 8.08
CA GLU A 94 34.11 19.79 8.19
C GLU A 94 35.15 20.19 9.25
N GLU A 95 35.14 19.52 10.40
CA GLU A 95 36.15 19.68 11.46
C GLU A 95 37.56 19.31 10.95
N HIS A 96 37.67 18.19 10.23
CA HIS A 96 38.94 17.74 9.64
C HIS A 96 39.45 18.74 8.59
N TRP A 97 38.61 19.23 7.68
CA TRP A 97 39.02 20.25 6.69
C TRP A 97 39.51 21.53 7.37
N THR A 98 38.77 22.00 8.38
CA THR A 98 39.15 23.20 9.15
C THR A 98 40.51 23.03 9.82
N LYS A 99 40.79 21.87 10.43
CA LYS A 99 42.07 21.57 11.08
C LYS A 99 43.27 21.72 10.15
N TYR A 100 43.12 21.40 8.87
CA TYR A 100 44.19 21.47 7.87
C TYR A 100 44.15 22.74 7.00
N GLY A 101 43.31 23.73 7.36
CA GLY A 101 43.25 25.02 6.67
C GLY A 101 42.53 24.99 5.31
N TYR A 102 41.76 23.94 5.01
CA TYR A 102 40.94 23.88 3.80
C TYR A 102 39.64 24.65 4.01
N GLN A 103 39.32 25.56 3.09
CA GLN A 103 38.01 26.21 3.04
C GLN A 103 36.95 25.27 2.45
N LYS A 104 35.77 25.26 3.07
CA LYS A 104 34.60 24.53 2.59
C LYS A 104 34.28 24.98 1.16
N PRO A 105 34.20 24.06 0.17
CA PRO A 105 33.78 24.40 -1.18
C PRO A 105 32.34 24.93 -1.17
N GLU A 106 32.08 26.03 -1.89
CA GLU A 106 30.72 26.43 -2.22
C GLU A 106 30.14 25.43 -3.23
N ILE A 107 29.36 24.46 -2.73
CA ILE A 107 28.60 23.56 -3.59
C ILE A 107 27.37 24.33 -4.07
N LYS A 108 27.38 24.75 -5.34
CA LYS A 108 26.16 25.25 -5.99
C LYS A 108 25.13 24.12 -6.01
N PRO A 109 23.84 24.40 -5.74
CA PRO A 109 22.79 23.41 -5.95
C PRO A 109 22.90 22.85 -7.38
N PRO A 110 22.73 21.55 -7.59
CA PRO A 110 22.64 21.02 -8.94
C PRO A 110 21.48 21.72 -9.64
N GLU A 111 21.74 22.30 -10.83
CA GLU A 111 20.65 22.75 -11.70
C GLU A 111 19.70 21.56 -11.89
N GLU A 112 18.43 21.76 -11.53
CA GLU A 112 17.37 20.80 -11.84
C GLU A 112 17.44 20.54 -13.35
N LYS A 113 17.92 19.35 -13.72
CA LYS A 113 17.76 18.88 -15.09
C LYS A 113 16.26 18.68 -15.28
N GLU A 114 15.67 19.44 -16.20
CA GLU A 114 14.29 19.22 -16.63
C GLU A 114 14.10 17.71 -16.89
N PRO A 115 12.95 17.13 -16.48
CA PRO A 115 12.67 15.74 -16.74
C PRO A 115 12.73 15.52 -18.25
N VAL A 116 13.70 14.72 -18.70
CA VAL A 116 13.78 14.29 -20.09
C VAL A 116 12.47 13.56 -20.40
N GLU A 117 11.64 14.15 -21.27
CA GLU A 117 10.47 13.47 -21.82
C GLU A 117 10.93 12.14 -22.43
N VAL A 118 10.68 11.05 -21.71
CA VAL A 118 10.78 9.70 -22.26
C VAL A 118 9.61 9.58 -23.22
N LYS A 119 9.85 9.85 -24.51
CA LYS A 119 8.90 9.44 -25.54
C LYS A 119 8.78 7.92 -25.48
N ASP A 120 7.58 7.43 -25.18
CA ASP A 120 7.18 6.04 -25.31
C ASP A 120 7.38 5.60 -26.77
N ASN A 121 8.56 5.07 -27.08
CA ASN A 121 8.74 4.25 -28.26
C ASN A 121 8.26 2.84 -27.92
N GLN A 122 6.96 2.67 -28.05
CA GLN A 122 6.28 1.38 -28.11
C GLN A 122 7.00 0.47 -29.13
N PRO A 123 7.56 -0.69 -28.75
CA PRO A 123 8.03 -1.65 -29.74
C PRO A 123 6.80 -2.35 -30.31
N ASN A 124 6.46 -1.99 -31.55
CA ASN A 124 5.51 -2.72 -32.35
C ASN A 124 6.00 -4.17 -32.47
N GLY A 125 5.12 -5.12 -32.16
CA GLY A 125 5.45 -6.54 -32.21
C GLY A 125 5.74 -6.99 -33.63
N ASP A 126 6.80 -7.78 -33.79
CA ASP A 126 6.80 -8.84 -34.80
C ASP A 126 7.70 -10.01 -34.38
N GLN A 127 7.25 -11.21 -34.72
CA GLN A 127 7.68 -12.49 -34.19
C GLN A 127 8.84 -13.12 -35.00
N ASN A 128 9.56 -14.04 -34.34
CA ASN A 128 10.35 -15.17 -34.87
C ASN A 128 11.70 -14.90 -35.57
N ILE A 129 12.80 -15.30 -34.91
CA ILE A 129 13.88 -16.22 -35.42
C ILE A 129 14.50 -16.86 -34.14
N ALA A 130 14.14 -18.08 -33.76
CA ALA A 130 14.75 -19.36 -34.11
C ALA A 130 16.27 -19.48 -33.79
N ASP A 131 16.59 -20.48 -32.96
CA ASP A 131 17.86 -21.20 -32.81
C ASP A 131 19.16 -20.40 -32.63
N SER A 132 19.78 -20.51 -31.46
CA SER A 132 20.98 -21.36 -31.31
C SER A 132 21.57 -21.23 -29.91
N VAL A 133 21.43 -22.32 -29.15
CA VAL A 133 22.23 -22.59 -27.95
C VAL A 133 23.58 -23.13 -28.43
N ASN A 134 24.66 -22.34 -28.29
CA ASN A 134 25.97 -22.83 -27.85
C ASN A 134 27.05 -21.75 -27.93
N ALA A 135 27.61 -21.37 -26.77
CA ALA A 135 29.05 -21.29 -26.51
C ALA A 135 29.29 -20.80 -25.07
N THR A 136 29.44 -21.74 -24.13
CA THR A 136 30.17 -21.50 -22.87
C THR A 136 31.68 -21.54 -23.14
N PRO A 137 32.56 -21.30 -22.16
CA PRO A 137 32.75 -20.18 -21.22
C PRO A 137 34.12 -19.50 -21.46
N ASP A 138 34.46 -18.36 -20.83
CA ASP A 138 35.68 -18.34 -20.00
C ASP A 138 35.84 -17.12 -19.10
N LYS A 139 36.44 -17.41 -17.96
CA LYS A 139 36.89 -16.51 -16.91
C LYS A 139 37.94 -15.53 -17.44
N LYS A 140 37.96 -14.32 -16.86
CA LYS A 140 39.12 -13.74 -16.16
C LYS A 140 38.75 -12.38 -15.57
N TRP A 141 38.47 -12.38 -14.27
CA TRP A 141 38.74 -11.23 -13.43
C TRP A 141 40.25 -11.03 -13.38
N LEU A 142 40.75 -9.88 -13.81
CA LEU A 142 42.04 -9.34 -13.39
C LEU A 142 42.00 -7.79 -13.44
N PRO A 143 42.85 -7.12 -12.64
CA PRO A 143 42.43 -6.05 -11.76
C PRO A 143 43.06 -4.71 -12.12
N LEU A 144 42.65 -3.65 -11.41
CA LEU A 144 43.53 -2.66 -10.78
C LEU A 144 42.77 -1.99 -9.63
#